data_AF-A0A1F8QHB1-F1
#
_entry.id   AF-A0A1F8QHB1-F1
#
_cell.length_a   1.000
_cell.length_b   1.000
_cell.length_c   1.000
_cell.angle_alpha   90.00
_cell.angle_beta   90.00
_cell.angle_gamma   90.00
#
_symmetry.space_group_name_H-M   'P 1'
#
loop_
_entity.id
_entity.type
_entity.pdbx_description
1 polymer ?
#
loop_
_entity_poly.entity_id
_entity_poly.type
_entity_poly.pdbx_seq_one_letter_code
_entity_poly.pdbx_strand_id
1 'polypeptide(L)'
;MNKIAVISIWSPDVEVTARFYQQAVGLPLLPHHPSRPHFKLDETILVILNGTPCPAENPQPERFPLFAITVPDLDEAVERLQRHQVTLPWGIESNSDQRWVMFHDPAGNLVEFVQSLDKSEQSSPLTPFFADYLEKTRSLHEQVKMALSNLPQTALDWSTAEGENSLAVLTVHIAGANRFWFSDVISCVSSRRDREAEFQTANQTYSAIIQNLDQSLELIQHVLSQFTIQDLNSTRISPRDGKPYSVGWAMLHILEHTALHLGHMQITRQLWEARDDTT
;
A
#
# COMPACT_ATOMS: atom_id res chain seq x y z
N MET A 1 7.06 2.89 19.76
CA MET A 1 7.86 3.74 18.86
C MET A 1 7.51 5.19 19.17
N ASN A 2 8.50 6.07 19.31
CA ASN A 2 8.26 7.49 19.54
C ASN A 2 7.79 8.14 18.23
N LYS A 3 6.86 9.09 18.30
CA LYS A 3 6.34 9.84 17.15
C LYS A 3 6.48 11.34 17.40
N ILE A 4 6.61 12.13 16.34
CA ILE A 4 6.57 13.60 16.45
C ILE A 4 5.12 14.00 16.69
N ALA A 5 4.86 14.79 17.74
CA ALA A 5 3.53 15.30 18.02
C ALA A 5 3.34 16.71 17.41
N VAL A 6 4.36 17.56 17.56
CA VAL A 6 4.29 18.97 17.17
C VAL A 6 5.61 19.43 16.58
N ILE A 7 5.56 20.13 15.46
CA ILE A 7 6.64 20.93 14.88
C ILE A 7 6.23 22.39 15.03
N SER A 8 7.15 23.24 15.49
CA SER A 8 6.91 24.68 15.62
C SER A 8 7.85 25.44 14.71
N ILE A 9 7.31 26.43 13.99
CA ILE A 9 8.09 27.39 13.22
C ILE A 9 7.76 28.81 13.66
N TRP A 10 8.75 29.70 13.51
CA TRP A 10 8.62 31.10 13.87
C TRP A 10 8.27 31.92 12.64
N SER A 11 7.42 32.94 12.82
CA SER A 11 7.17 33.96 11.80
C SER A 11 6.89 35.32 12.43
N PRO A 12 7.47 36.42 11.90
CA PRO A 12 7.12 37.77 12.32
C PRO A 12 5.71 38.17 11.86
N ASP A 13 5.17 37.51 10.84
CA ASP A 13 3.81 37.70 10.34
C ASP A 13 3.10 36.34 10.24
N VAL A 14 2.49 35.94 11.35
CA VAL A 14 1.79 34.66 11.49
C VAL A 14 0.66 34.52 10.47
N GLU A 15 -0.03 35.61 10.11
CA GLU A 15 -1.17 35.54 9.19
C GLU A 15 -0.71 35.28 7.76
N VAL A 16 0.32 36.01 7.29
CA VAL A 16 0.89 35.81 5.96
C VAL A 16 1.48 34.41 5.83
N THR A 17 2.24 33.96 6.83
CA THR A 17 2.81 32.60 6.82
C THR A 17 1.71 31.54 6.89
N ALA A 18 0.67 31.72 7.70
CA ALA A 18 -0.46 30.78 7.74
C ALA A 18 -1.17 30.68 6.39
N ARG A 19 -1.44 31.82 5.73
CA ARG A 19 -2.04 31.84 4.40
C ARG A 19 -1.17 31.11 3.38
N PHE A 20 0.15 31.30 3.45
CA PHE A 20 1.10 30.59 2.61
C PHE A 20 1.05 29.07 2.82
N TYR A 21 1.11 28.59 4.06
CA TYR A 21 1.03 27.14 4.33
C TYR A 21 -0.32 26.54 3.92
N GLN A 22 -1.40 27.30 4.06
CA GLN A 22 -2.71 26.87 3.62
C GLN A 22 -2.83 26.79 2.09
N GLN A 23 -2.37 27.82 1.38
CA GLN A 23 -2.68 28.01 -0.05
C GLN A 23 -1.56 27.53 -0.98
N ALA A 24 -0.32 27.90 -0.69
CA ALA A 24 0.84 27.54 -1.51
C ALA A 24 1.35 26.14 -1.16
N VAL A 25 1.54 25.85 0.13
CA VAL A 25 1.98 24.51 0.57
C VAL A 25 0.83 23.51 0.48
N GLY A 26 -0.41 23.94 0.72
CA GLY A 26 -1.62 23.10 0.60
C GLY A 26 -1.98 22.33 1.87
N LEU A 27 -1.55 22.81 3.04
CA LEU A 27 -1.80 22.13 4.30
C LEU A 27 -3.20 22.45 4.86
N PRO A 28 -3.91 21.44 5.40
CA PRO A 28 -5.21 21.64 6.02
C PRO A 28 -5.09 22.37 7.36
N LEU A 29 -5.71 23.54 7.46
CA LEU A 29 -5.80 24.33 8.68
C LEU A 29 -6.83 23.72 9.64
N LEU A 30 -6.44 23.50 10.90
CA LEU A 30 -7.31 22.99 11.96
C LEU A 30 -8.14 24.11 12.60
N PRO A 31 -9.41 23.87 12.95
CA PRO A 31 -10.34 24.91 13.40
C PRO A 31 -10.11 25.38 14.85
N HIS A 32 -9.24 24.71 15.62
CA HIS A 32 -9.28 24.79 17.08
C HIS A 32 -8.47 25.94 17.73
N HIS A 33 -7.66 26.70 16.97
CA HIS A 33 -6.80 27.74 17.57
C HIS A 33 -6.63 28.98 16.66
N PRO A 34 -7.48 30.02 16.79
CA PRO A 34 -7.42 31.21 15.93
C PRO A 34 -6.16 32.08 16.16
N SER A 35 -5.56 32.04 17.35
CA SER A 35 -4.35 32.83 17.67
C SER A 35 -3.03 32.13 17.33
N ARG A 36 -3.08 30.84 16.98
CA ARG A 36 -1.93 30.01 16.62
C ARG A 36 -2.38 29.06 15.53
N PRO A 37 -2.09 29.31 14.25
CA PRO A 37 -2.51 28.42 13.18
C PRO A 37 -1.90 27.04 13.39
N HIS A 38 -2.75 26.00 13.41
CA HIS A 38 -2.34 24.59 13.48
C HIS A 38 -2.66 23.93 12.14
N PHE A 39 -1.66 23.30 11.53
CA PHE A 39 -1.80 22.55 10.29
C PHE A 39 -1.60 21.07 10.56
N LYS A 40 -2.45 20.22 9.97
CA LYS A 40 -2.33 18.77 10.12
C LYS A 40 -1.31 18.21 9.11
N LEU A 41 -0.36 17.44 9.63
CA LEU A 41 0.62 16.64 8.89
C LEU A 41 0.53 15.18 9.39
N ASP A 42 -0.40 14.42 8.83
CA ASP A 42 -0.76 13.08 9.32
C ASP A 42 -1.10 13.08 10.83
N GLU A 43 -0.31 12.41 11.68
CA GLU A 43 -0.44 12.42 13.14
C GLU A 43 0.31 13.58 13.83
N THR A 44 1.09 14.36 13.07
CA THR A 44 1.85 15.53 13.55
C THR A 44 1.10 16.84 13.29
N ILE A 45 1.33 17.83 14.15
CA ILE A 45 0.82 19.19 13.96
C ILE A 45 1.97 20.15 13.66
N LEU A 46 1.85 20.95 12.61
CA LEU A 46 2.70 22.12 12.39
C LEU A 46 2.03 23.36 12.98
N VAL A 47 2.74 24.06 13.86
CA VAL A 47 2.25 25.29 14.51
C VAL A 47 3.13 26.47 14.11
N ILE A 48 2.48 27.56 13.71
CA ILE A 48 3.16 28.82 13.42
C ILE A 48 3.05 29.72 14.66
N LEU A 49 4.20 30.14 15.18
CA LEU A 49 4.30 30.99 16.36
C LEU A 49 4.88 32.35 15.97
N ASN A 50 4.45 33.40 16.68
CA ASN A 50 5.00 34.74 16.49
C ASN A 50 6.46 34.80 16.96
N GLY A 51 7.37 35.24 16.09
CA GLY A 51 8.78 35.40 16.38
C GLY A 51 9.62 35.46 15.11
N THR A 52 10.83 35.99 15.19
CA THR A 52 11.75 36.02 14.03
C THR A 52 12.51 34.70 13.95
N PRO A 53 12.48 33.97 12.81
CA PRO A 53 13.36 32.83 12.60
C PRO A 53 14.82 33.17 12.86
N CYS A 54 15.52 32.26 13.52
CA CYS A 54 16.96 32.35 13.71
C CYS A 54 17.62 31.29 12.83
N PRO A 55 18.32 31.69 11.74
CA PRO A 55 19.10 30.76 10.93
C PRO A 55 20.20 30.10 11.77
N ALA A 56 20.63 28.92 11.35
CA ALA A 56 21.77 28.26 11.96
C ALA A 56 23.03 29.13 11.85
N GLU A 57 23.81 29.20 12.93
CA GLU A 57 25.11 29.88 12.94
C GLU A 57 26.20 28.95 12.39
N ASN A 58 26.96 29.41 11.39
CA ASN A 58 28.00 28.63 10.69
C ASN A 58 27.51 27.26 10.16
N PRO A 59 26.42 27.22 9.36
CA PRO A 59 25.81 25.97 8.95
C PRO A 59 26.74 25.13 8.07
N GLN A 60 26.86 23.85 8.39
CA GLN A 60 27.51 22.84 7.54
C GLN A 60 26.61 21.60 7.46
N PRO A 61 26.00 21.30 6.30
CA PRO A 61 26.09 22.04 5.04
C PRO A 61 25.47 23.44 5.11
N GLU A 62 25.87 24.34 4.20
CA GLU A 62 25.32 25.71 4.13
C GLU A 62 23.79 25.74 3.89
N ARG A 63 23.25 24.64 3.34
CA ARG A 63 21.84 24.48 2.98
C ARG A 63 21.29 23.18 3.55
N PHE A 64 20.39 23.28 4.51
CA PHE A 64 19.61 22.16 5.04
C PHE A 64 18.24 22.66 5.49
N PRO A 65 17.13 21.99 5.14
CA PRO A 65 15.80 22.50 5.44
C PRO A 65 15.53 22.46 6.95
N LEU A 66 14.73 23.40 7.44
CA LEU A 66 14.23 23.39 8.81
C LEU A 66 13.37 22.15 9.06
N PHE A 67 12.59 21.75 8.06
CA PHE A 67 11.87 20.48 7.99
C PHE A 67 11.54 20.15 6.52
N ALA A 68 11.29 18.87 6.27
CA ALA A 68 10.88 18.36 4.96
C ALA A 68 9.49 17.71 5.06
N ILE A 69 8.69 17.80 3.99
CA ILE A 69 7.40 17.13 3.87
C ILE A 69 7.41 16.27 2.60
N THR A 70 6.94 15.04 2.72
CA THR A 70 6.70 14.19 1.55
C THR A 70 5.46 14.63 0.79
N VAL A 71 5.57 14.80 -0.52
CA VAL A 71 4.46 15.10 -1.43
C VAL A 71 4.23 13.91 -2.39
N PRO A 72 2.96 13.61 -2.74
CA PRO A 72 2.66 12.51 -3.65
C PRO A 72 3.15 12.79 -5.08
N ASP A 73 3.02 14.04 -5.52
CA ASP A 73 3.48 14.51 -6.82
C ASP A 73 4.21 15.86 -6.65
N LEU A 74 5.52 15.84 -6.87
CA LEU A 74 6.39 17.01 -6.79
C LEU A 74 6.11 18.02 -7.91
N ASP A 75 5.69 17.57 -9.10
CA ASP A 75 5.43 18.48 -10.23
C ASP A 75 4.18 19.31 -9.92
N GLU A 76 3.10 18.67 -9.44
CA GLU A 76 1.89 19.38 -9.00
C GLU A 76 2.19 20.34 -7.84
N ALA A 77 3.00 19.90 -6.87
CA ALA A 77 3.40 20.74 -5.74
C ALA A 77 4.21 21.98 -6.20
N VAL A 78 5.15 21.79 -7.13
CA VAL A 78 5.94 22.87 -7.73
C VAL A 78 5.06 23.84 -8.51
N GLU A 79 4.12 23.35 -9.33
CA GLU A 79 3.16 24.21 -10.03
C GLU A 79 2.32 25.04 -9.07
N ARG A 80 1.89 24.46 -7.94
CA ARG A 80 1.15 25.17 -6.89
C ARG A 80 1.99 26.26 -6.23
N LEU A 81 3.26 25.99 -5.93
CA LEU A 81 4.20 26.99 -5.42
C LEU A 81 4.39 28.14 -6.43
N GLN A 82 4.63 27.81 -7.70
CA GLN A 82 4.81 28.81 -8.77
C GLN A 82 3.55 29.67 -8.98
N ARG A 83 2.35 29.09 -8.91
CA ARG A 83 1.08 29.82 -8.99
C ARG A 83 0.92 30.86 -7.88
N HIS A 84 1.52 30.61 -6.71
CA HIS A 84 1.57 31.54 -5.58
C HIS A 84 2.86 32.39 -5.57
N GLN A 85 3.58 32.45 -6.68
CA GLN A 85 4.77 33.28 -6.87
C GLN A 85 5.93 32.95 -5.92
N VAL A 86 6.02 31.70 -5.47
CA VAL A 86 7.14 31.23 -4.63
C VAL A 86 8.38 31.05 -5.50
N THR A 87 9.49 31.63 -5.08
CA THR A 87 10.78 31.48 -5.77
C THR A 87 11.40 30.13 -5.43
N LEU A 88 11.85 29.40 -6.46
CA LEU A 88 12.50 28.10 -6.35
C LEU A 88 13.97 28.23 -6.80
N PRO A 89 14.85 28.82 -5.98
CA PRO A 89 16.16 29.28 -6.44
C PRO A 89 17.10 28.14 -6.88
N TRP A 90 16.80 26.90 -6.51
CA TRP A 90 17.59 25.72 -6.84
C TRP A 90 16.91 24.75 -7.81
N GLY A 91 15.65 25.01 -8.19
CA GLY A 91 14.87 24.08 -9.01
C GLY A 91 14.66 22.71 -8.33
N ILE A 92 14.28 21.71 -9.13
CA ILE A 92 14.13 20.32 -8.68
C ILE A 92 15.49 19.63 -8.72
N GLU A 93 15.86 19.01 -7.61
CA GLU A 93 17.04 18.17 -7.44
C GLU A 93 16.63 16.70 -7.29
N SER A 94 17.54 15.77 -7.56
CA SER A 94 17.24 14.33 -7.46
C SER A 94 18.48 13.48 -7.20
N ASN A 95 18.25 12.30 -6.64
CA ASN A 95 19.20 11.19 -6.58
C ASN A 95 18.51 9.90 -7.07
N SER A 96 19.09 8.72 -6.79
CA SER A 96 18.50 7.44 -7.21
C SER A 96 17.14 7.12 -6.57
N ASP A 97 16.88 7.65 -5.38
CA ASP A 97 15.82 7.17 -4.50
C ASP A 97 14.71 8.21 -4.31
N GLN A 98 15.00 9.49 -4.55
CA GLN A 98 14.09 10.60 -4.31
C GLN A 98 14.39 11.80 -5.20
N ARG A 99 13.37 12.64 -5.41
CA ARG A 99 13.48 13.98 -5.98
C ARG A 99 12.91 15.01 -5.00
N TRP A 100 13.47 16.20 -4.95
CA TRP A 100 13.06 17.23 -3.99
C TRP A 100 13.20 18.65 -4.55
N VAL A 101 12.53 19.60 -3.90
CA VAL A 101 12.70 21.03 -4.13
C VAL A 101 12.75 21.75 -2.79
N MET A 102 13.68 22.70 -2.65
CA MET A 102 13.77 23.57 -1.49
C MET A 102 13.32 24.99 -1.84
N PHE A 103 12.65 25.65 -0.90
CA PHE A 103 12.17 27.03 -1.04
C PHE A 103 12.04 27.70 0.34
N HIS A 104 11.96 29.02 0.35
CA HIS A 104 11.72 29.78 1.57
C HIS A 104 10.23 30.06 1.74
N ASP A 105 9.73 29.93 2.96
CA ASP A 105 8.44 30.50 3.34
C ASP A 105 8.54 32.04 3.50
N PRO A 106 7.42 32.77 3.69
CA PRO A 106 7.44 34.23 3.82
C PRO A 106 8.28 34.75 5.00
N ALA A 107 8.56 33.92 6.00
CA ALA A 107 9.37 34.29 7.16
C ALA A 107 10.87 33.99 6.93
N GLY A 108 11.23 33.36 5.81
CA GLY A 108 12.60 32.98 5.48
C GLY A 108 13.00 31.60 6.01
N ASN A 109 12.06 30.79 6.52
CA ASN A 109 12.36 29.40 6.89
C ASN A 109 12.59 28.58 5.61
N LEU A 110 13.68 27.82 5.54
CA LEU A 110 13.96 26.91 4.44
C LEU A 110 13.14 25.63 4.61
N VAL A 111 12.30 25.30 3.63
CA VAL A 111 11.40 24.14 3.62
C VAL A 111 11.73 23.27 2.42
N GLU A 112 11.55 21.96 2.57
CA GLU A 112 11.74 20.99 1.49
C GLU A 112 10.46 20.20 1.20
N PHE A 113 10.15 20.04 -0.08
CA PHE A 113 9.24 19.00 -0.55
C PHE A 113 10.06 17.85 -1.11
N VAL A 114 9.72 16.64 -0.70
CA VAL A 114 10.38 15.40 -1.14
C VAL A 114 9.35 14.48 -1.76
N GLN A 115 9.70 13.84 -2.87
CA GLN A 115 8.95 12.72 -3.43
C GLN A 115 9.89 11.53 -3.55
N SER A 116 9.56 10.43 -2.87
CA SER A 116 10.27 9.16 -3.07
C SER A 116 10.02 8.64 -4.50
N LEU A 117 11.09 8.24 -5.18
CA LEU A 117 11.05 7.58 -6.49
C LEU A 117 10.82 6.07 -6.35
N ASP A 118 11.00 5.53 -5.14
CA ASP A 118 10.63 4.17 -4.82
C ASP A 118 9.13 4.08 -4.50
N LYS A 119 8.37 3.41 -5.37
CA LYS A 119 6.92 3.24 -5.24
C LYS A 119 6.52 2.37 -4.04
N SER A 120 7.48 1.76 -3.35
CA SER A 120 7.22 0.91 -2.17
C SER A 120 7.01 1.69 -0.87
N GLU A 121 7.50 2.93 -0.75
CA GLU A 121 7.44 3.72 0.50
C GLU A 121 6.37 4.83 0.54
N GLN A 122 5.64 5.07 -0.56
CA GLN A 122 4.54 6.04 -0.60
C GLN A 122 3.19 5.48 -0.08
N SER A 123 3.19 4.42 0.75
CA SER A 123 1.94 3.98 1.36
C SER A 123 1.57 4.91 2.52
N SER A 124 0.61 5.79 2.30
CA SER A 124 -0.25 6.21 3.43
C SER A 124 -0.68 4.94 4.17
N PRO A 125 -0.74 4.93 5.51
CA PRO A 125 -1.18 3.76 6.23
C PRO A 125 -2.52 3.32 5.64
N LEU A 126 -2.60 2.04 5.24
CA LEU A 126 -3.83 1.46 4.70
C LEU A 126 -4.99 1.88 5.60
N THR A 127 -6.10 2.30 5.00
CA THR A 127 -7.31 2.55 5.80
C THR A 127 -7.61 1.31 6.64
N PRO A 128 -8.15 1.43 7.87
CA PRO A 128 -8.29 0.30 8.79
C PRO A 128 -8.94 -0.94 8.15
N PHE A 129 -9.96 -0.73 7.30
CA PHE A 129 -10.59 -1.80 6.54
C PHE A 129 -9.61 -2.59 5.65
N PHE A 130 -8.75 -1.90 4.90
CA PHE A 130 -7.77 -2.56 4.02
C PHE A 130 -6.64 -3.21 4.80
N ALA A 131 -6.25 -2.62 5.94
CA ALA A 131 -5.29 -3.24 6.84
C ALA A 131 -5.84 -4.56 7.41
N ASP A 132 -7.08 -4.56 7.89
CA ASP A 132 -7.75 -5.76 8.43
C ASP A 132 -7.97 -6.81 7.34
N TYR A 133 -8.37 -6.39 6.14
CA TYR A 133 -8.52 -7.28 4.99
C TYR A 133 -7.19 -7.96 4.63
N LEU A 134 -6.09 -7.19 4.59
CA LEU A 134 -4.77 -7.72 4.28
C LEU A 134 -4.27 -8.66 5.39
N GLU A 135 -4.53 -8.35 6.66
CA GLU A 135 -4.23 -9.23 7.79
C GLU A 135 -4.97 -10.56 7.67
N LYS A 136 -6.29 -10.53 7.39
CA LYS A 136 -7.10 -11.74 7.20
C LYS A 136 -6.63 -12.57 6.01
N THR A 137 -6.33 -11.91 4.89
CA THR A 137 -5.81 -12.59 3.69
C THR A 137 -4.46 -13.25 3.98
N ARG A 138 -3.55 -12.54 4.65
CA ARG A 138 -2.24 -13.07 5.06
C ARG A 138 -2.40 -14.27 5.99
N SER A 139 -3.30 -14.19 6.97
CA SER A 139 -3.59 -15.29 7.89
C SER A 139 -4.09 -16.55 7.15
N LEU A 140 -4.95 -16.39 6.15
CA LEU A 140 -5.40 -17.51 5.31
C LEU A 140 -4.25 -18.08 4.48
N HIS A 141 -3.40 -17.23 3.88
CA HIS A 141 -2.24 -17.69 3.12
C HIS A 141 -1.27 -18.47 4.00
N GLU A 142 -0.98 -18.02 5.21
CA GLU A 142 -0.12 -18.76 6.14
C GLU A 142 -0.72 -20.13 6.51
N GLN A 143 -2.05 -20.22 6.69
CA GLN A 143 -2.71 -21.50 6.91
C GLN A 143 -2.66 -22.42 5.68
N VAL A 144 -2.74 -21.87 4.46
CA VAL A 144 -2.51 -22.62 3.21
C VAL A 144 -1.08 -23.19 3.20
N LYS A 145 -0.06 -22.38 3.52
CA LYS A 145 1.33 -22.85 3.62
C LYS A 145 1.48 -23.95 4.68
N MET A 146 0.85 -23.78 5.84
CA MET A 146 0.83 -24.80 6.88
C MET A 146 0.23 -26.11 6.40
N ALA A 147 -0.86 -26.08 5.62
CA ALA A 147 -1.47 -27.29 5.06
C ALA A 147 -0.51 -28.06 4.13
N LEU A 148 0.45 -27.41 3.48
CA LEU A 148 1.47 -28.06 2.65
C LEU A 148 2.74 -28.43 3.43
N SER A 149 2.95 -27.84 4.61
CA SER A 149 4.21 -27.95 5.33
C SER A 149 4.56 -29.39 5.72
N ASN A 150 5.84 -29.74 5.58
CA ASN A 150 6.42 -31.05 5.90
C ASN A 150 5.81 -32.25 5.15
N LEU A 151 5.12 -32.00 4.03
CA LEU A 151 4.58 -33.06 3.18
C LEU A 151 5.56 -33.43 2.06
N PRO A 152 5.72 -34.72 1.74
CA PRO A 152 6.48 -35.13 0.55
C PRO A 152 5.75 -34.75 -0.74
N GLN A 153 6.47 -34.69 -1.86
CA GLN A 153 5.88 -34.35 -3.17
C GLN A 153 4.68 -35.23 -3.52
N THR A 154 4.74 -36.53 -3.20
CA THR A 154 3.64 -37.48 -3.44
C THR A 154 2.36 -37.10 -2.72
N ALA A 155 2.44 -36.40 -1.58
CA ALA A 155 1.28 -35.89 -0.85
C ALA A 155 0.75 -34.59 -1.46
N LEU A 156 1.64 -33.71 -1.92
CA LEU A 156 1.26 -32.45 -2.57
C LEU A 156 0.46 -32.70 -3.85
N ASP A 157 0.85 -33.73 -4.61
CA ASP A 157 0.21 -34.12 -5.87
C ASP A 157 -0.92 -35.16 -5.69
N TRP A 158 -1.22 -35.58 -4.46
CA TRP A 158 -2.27 -36.55 -4.20
C TRP A 158 -3.66 -35.92 -4.20
N SER A 159 -4.63 -36.66 -4.73
CA SER A 159 -6.06 -36.34 -4.71
C SER A 159 -6.84 -37.47 -4.06
N THR A 160 -7.93 -37.11 -3.39
CA THR A 160 -8.83 -38.04 -2.67
C THR A 160 -9.60 -38.98 -3.59
N ALA A 161 -9.90 -38.54 -4.82
CA ALA A 161 -10.47 -39.35 -5.89
C ALA A 161 -10.05 -38.83 -7.28
N GLU A 162 -10.33 -39.62 -8.31
CA GLU A 162 -10.14 -39.19 -9.70
C GLU A 162 -10.98 -37.93 -10.01
N GLY A 163 -10.34 -36.92 -10.60
CA GLY A 163 -10.97 -35.64 -10.91
C GLY A 163 -11.05 -34.65 -9.74
N GLU A 164 -10.64 -35.03 -8.53
CA GLU A 164 -10.52 -34.10 -7.41
C GLU A 164 -9.17 -33.39 -7.40
N ASN A 165 -9.14 -32.19 -6.82
CA ASN A 165 -7.95 -31.34 -6.83
C ASN A 165 -6.99 -31.72 -5.70
N SER A 166 -5.70 -31.78 -6.03
CA SER A 166 -4.62 -31.97 -5.05
C SER A 166 -4.32 -30.69 -4.27
N LEU A 167 -3.51 -30.80 -3.21
CA LEU A 167 -3.03 -29.64 -2.46
C LEU A 167 -2.24 -28.67 -3.35
N ALA A 168 -1.44 -29.18 -4.28
CA ALA A 168 -0.70 -28.38 -5.24
C ALA A 168 -1.65 -27.62 -6.18
N VAL A 169 -2.64 -28.30 -6.77
CA VAL A 169 -3.65 -27.67 -7.64
C VAL A 169 -4.43 -26.59 -6.89
N LEU A 170 -4.91 -26.87 -5.68
CA LEU A 170 -5.68 -25.90 -4.89
C LEU A 170 -4.84 -24.67 -4.54
N THR A 171 -3.57 -24.83 -4.21
CA THR A 171 -2.70 -23.70 -3.87
C THR A 171 -2.42 -22.81 -5.08
N VAL A 172 -2.09 -23.41 -6.22
CA VAL A 172 -1.90 -22.67 -7.49
C VAL A 172 -3.20 -22.00 -7.92
N HIS A 173 -4.33 -22.66 -7.74
CA HIS A 173 -5.64 -22.10 -8.04
C HIS A 173 -5.98 -20.89 -7.16
N ILE A 174 -5.72 -20.94 -5.85
CA ILE A 174 -5.89 -19.80 -4.95
C ILE A 174 -5.04 -18.61 -5.44
N ALA A 175 -3.76 -18.83 -5.75
CA ALA A 175 -2.88 -17.78 -6.25
C ALA A 175 -3.39 -17.18 -7.59
N GLY A 176 -3.84 -18.03 -8.51
CA GLY A 176 -4.43 -17.61 -9.78
C GLY A 176 -5.74 -16.84 -9.62
N ALA A 177 -6.61 -17.27 -8.71
CA ALA A 177 -7.84 -16.57 -8.37
C ALA A 177 -7.58 -15.19 -7.76
N ASN A 178 -6.60 -15.08 -6.84
CA ASN A 178 -6.15 -13.80 -6.27
C ASN A 178 -5.68 -12.86 -7.38
N ARG A 179 -4.80 -13.33 -8.27
CA ARG A 179 -4.30 -12.54 -9.40
C ARG A 179 -5.43 -12.08 -10.32
N PHE A 180 -6.37 -12.96 -10.65
CA PHE A 180 -7.51 -12.61 -11.49
C PHE A 180 -8.36 -11.48 -10.91
N TRP A 181 -8.78 -11.63 -9.65
CA TRP A 181 -9.70 -10.66 -9.05
C TRP A 181 -9.01 -9.33 -8.77
N PHE A 182 -7.76 -9.34 -8.26
CA PHE A 182 -7.05 -8.10 -7.95
C PHE A 182 -6.45 -7.39 -9.17
N SER A 183 -6.01 -8.13 -10.18
CA SER A 183 -5.46 -7.54 -11.41
C SER A 183 -6.55 -7.27 -12.44
N ASP A 184 -7.17 -8.33 -12.98
CA ASP A 184 -8.05 -8.23 -14.15
C ASP A 184 -9.38 -7.53 -13.82
N VAL A 185 -9.92 -7.77 -12.62
CA VAL A 185 -11.23 -7.20 -12.23
C VAL A 185 -11.09 -5.87 -11.49
N ILE A 186 -10.37 -5.84 -10.36
CA ILE A 186 -10.30 -4.66 -9.50
C ILE A 186 -9.47 -3.54 -10.14
N SER A 187 -8.27 -3.87 -10.61
CA SER A 187 -7.35 -2.90 -11.22
C SER A 187 -7.53 -2.71 -12.73
N CYS A 188 -8.38 -3.52 -13.37
CA CYS A 188 -8.57 -3.53 -14.83
C CYS A 188 -7.25 -3.74 -15.62
N VAL A 189 -6.29 -4.47 -15.05
CA VAL A 189 -5.00 -4.79 -15.66
C VAL A 189 -4.95 -6.29 -15.94
N SER A 190 -4.73 -6.69 -17.19
CA SER A 190 -4.69 -8.11 -17.52
C SER A 190 -3.52 -8.82 -16.82
N SER A 191 -3.82 -9.90 -16.09
CA SER A 191 -2.79 -10.77 -15.50
C SER A 191 -2.26 -11.83 -16.47
N ARG A 192 -2.85 -11.92 -17.67
CA ARG A 192 -2.63 -13.02 -18.63
C ARG A 192 -2.86 -14.41 -18.00
N ARG A 193 -3.79 -14.49 -17.05
CA ARG A 193 -4.12 -15.74 -16.36
C ARG A 193 -4.51 -16.84 -17.34
N ASP A 194 -3.90 -18.00 -17.16
CA ASP A 194 -4.33 -19.26 -17.73
C ASP A 194 -4.95 -20.12 -16.63
N ARG A 195 -6.28 -20.14 -16.57
CA ARG A 195 -7.02 -20.90 -15.56
C ARG A 195 -6.88 -22.40 -15.77
N GLU A 196 -6.88 -22.87 -17.02
CA GLU A 196 -6.88 -24.31 -17.29
C GLU A 196 -5.54 -24.93 -16.85
N ALA A 197 -4.43 -24.22 -17.07
CA ALA A 197 -3.11 -24.65 -16.61
C ALA A 197 -3.03 -24.83 -15.08
N GLU A 198 -3.79 -24.08 -14.28
CA GLU A 198 -3.82 -24.24 -12.81
C GLU A 198 -4.26 -25.65 -12.41
N PHE A 199 -5.24 -26.22 -13.11
CA PHE A 199 -5.80 -27.55 -12.84
C PHE A 199 -4.98 -28.71 -13.41
N GLN A 200 -3.94 -28.40 -14.19
CA GLN A 200 -2.97 -29.37 -14.72
C GLN A 200 -1.67 -29.39 -13.89
N THR A 201 -1.66 -28.74 -12.72
CA THR A 201 -0.49 -28.66 -11.84
C THR A 201 -0.12 -30.04 -11.31
N ALA A 202 1.09 -30.51 -11.62
CA ALA A 202 1.68 -31.72 -11.07
C ALA A 202 3.21 -31.59 -11.01
N ASN A 203 3.85 -32.24 -10.03
CA ASN A 203 5.31 -32.28 -9.88
C ASN A 203 5.99 -30.89 -9.74
N GLN A 204 5.25 -29.87 -9.32
CA GLN A 204 5.84 -28.58 -8.96
C GLN A 204 6.46 -28.65 -7.57
N THR A 205 7.64 -28.07 -7.41
CA THR A 205 8.32 -28.04 -6.11
C THR A 205 7.52 -27.21 -5.10
N TYR A 206 7.57 -27.62 -3.83
CA TYR A 206 7.00 -26.84 -2.73
C TYR A 206 7.40 -25.35 -2.80
N SER A 207 8.68 -25.06 -3.04
CA SER A 207 9.16 -23.67 -3.12
C SER A 207 8.51 -22.88 -4.26
N ALA A 208 8.28 -23.49 -5.43
CA ALA A 208 7.64 -22.82 -6.55
C ALA A 208 6.15 -22.53 -6.28
N ILE A 209 5.45 -23.49 -5.66
CA ILE A 209 4.05 -23.33 -5.27
C ILE A 209 3.90 -22.18 -4.26
N ILE A 210 4.74 -22.16 -3.22
CA ILE A 210 4.70 -21.13 -2.17
C ILE A 210 5.09 -19.76 -2.73
N GLN A 211 6.11 -19.68 -3.59
CA GLN A 211 6.50 -18.44 -4.25
C GLN A 211 5.36 -17.85 -5.08
N ASN A 212 4.58 -18.68 -5.78
CA ASN A 212 3.43 -18.21 -6.54
C ASN A 212 2.33 -17.63 -5.62
N LEU A 213 2.07 -18.29 -4.50
CA LEU A 213 1.14 -17.81 -3.48
C LEU A 213 1.59 -16.46 -2.89
N ASP A 214 2.87 -16.35 -2.51
CA ASP A 214 3.45 -15.12 -1.94
C ASP A 214 3.37 -13.93 -2.91
N GLN A 215 3.72 -14.14 -4.18
CA GLN A 215 3.56 -13.12 -5.21
C GLN A 215 2.10 -12.65 -5.38
N SER A 216 1.14 -13.56 -5.18
CA SER A 216 -0.28 -13.17 -5.21
C SER A 216 -0.66 -12.29 -4.01
N LEU A 217 -0.07 -12.52 -2.83
CA LEU A 217 -0.27 -11.67 -1.65
C LEU A 217 0.40 -10.29 -1.80
N GLU A 218 1.61 -10.25 -2.37
CA GLU A 218 2.30 -8.99 -2.70
C GLU A 218 1.48 -8.13 -3.65
N LEU A 219 0.89 -8.75 -4.70
CA LEU A 219 -0.04 -8.07 -5.60
C LEU A 219 -1.24 -7.48 -4.84
N ILE A 220 -1.86 -8.26 -3.95
CA ILE A 220 -2.99 -7.78 -3.13
C ILE A 220 -2.56 -6.58 -2.30
N GLN A 221 -1.43 -6.67 -1.59
CA GLN A 221 -0.90 -5.57 -0.79
C GLN A 221 -0.65 -4.31 -1.64
N HIS A 222 -0.06 -4.48 -2.83
CA HIS A 222 0.18 -3.37 -3.75
C HIS A 222 -1.11 -2.70 -4.21
N VAL A 223 -2.11 -3.47 -4.65
CA VAL A 223 -3.40 -2.92 -5.10
C VAL A 223 -4.11 -2.23 -3.93
N LEU A 224 -4.16 -2.83 -2.75
CA LEU A 224 -4.82 -2.21 -1.59
C LEU A 224 -4.19 -0.89 -1.18
N SER A 225 -2.88 -0.71 -1.37
CA SER A 225 -2.19 0.56 -1.08
C SER A 225 -2.62 1.74 -1.95
N GLN A 226 -3.27 1.45 -3.09
CA GLN A 226 -3.72 2.45 -4.06
C GLN A 226 -5.20 2.82 -3.91
N PHE A 227 -5.93 2.16 -3.02
CA PHE A 227 -7.39 2.28 -2.91
C PHE A 227 -7.80 3.02 -1.64
N THR A 228 -8.94 3.71 -1.74
CA THR A 228 -9.64 4.37 -0.63
C THR A 228 -10.92 3.63 -0.29
N ILE A 229 -11.51 3.90 0.88
CA ILE A 229 -12.75 3.23 1.30
C ILE A 229 -13.91 3.52 0.32
N GLN A 230 -13.89 4.69 -0.34
CA GLN A 230 -14.88 5.08 -1.33
C GLN A 230 -14.84 4.17 -2.56
N ASP A 231 -13.66 3.67 -2.94
CA ASP A 231 -13.47 2.84 -4.12
C ASP A 231 -14.19 1.49 -4.00
N LEU A 232 -14.52 1.03 -2.79
CA LEU A 232 -15.29 -0.20 -2.56
C LEU A 232 -16.65 -0.20 -3.27
N ASN A 233 -17.24 0.99 -3.47
CA ASN A 233 -18.53 1.15 -4.15
C ASN A 233 -18.40 1.18 -5.68
N SER A 234 -17.17 1.27 -6.21
CA SER A 234 -16.95 1.32 -7.65
C SER A 234 -17.27 -0.01 -8.31
N THR A 235 -17.99 0.06 -9.43
CA THR A 235 -18.30 -1.12 -10.26
C THR A 235 -17.14 -1.45 -11.20
N ARG A 236 -16.89 -2.74 -11.39
CA ARG A 236 -15.98 -3.34 -12.36
C ARG A 236 -16.71 -4.38 -13.17
N ILE A 237 -16.34 -4.54 -14.44
CA ILE A 237 -16.90 -5.60 -15.29
C ILE A 237 -15.89 -6.74 -15.31
N SER A 238 -16.33 -7.92 -14.86
CA SER A 238 -15.49 -9.11 -14.91
C SER A 238 -15.29 -9.54 -16.37
N PRO A 239 -14.03 -9.67 -16.85
CA PRO A 239 -13.77 -10.10 -18.22
C PRO A 239 -14.11 -11.58 -18.46
N ARG A 240 -14.34 -12.36 -17.39
CA ARG A 240 -14.69 -13.78 -17.48
C ARG A 240 -16.14 -14.02 -17.88
N ASP A 241 -17.06 -13.24 -17.33
CA ASP A 241 -18.51 -13.48 -17.44
C ASP A 241 -19.29 -12.22 -17.89
N GLY A 242 -18.61 -11.09 -18.08
CA GLY A 242 -19.22 -9.83 -18.52
C GLY A 242 -20.12 -9.18 -17.48
N LYS A 243 -20.14 -9.68 -16.24
CA LYS A 243 -21.06 -9.20 -15.19
C LYS A 243 -20.44 -8.06 -14.38
N PRO A 244 -21.26 -7.10 -13.91
CA PRO A 244 -20.82 -6.05 -13.02
C PRO A 244 -20.67 -6.56 -11.58
N TYR A 245 -19.57 -6.20 -10.94
CA TYR A 245 -19.30 -6.45 -9.53
C TYR A 245 -18.75 -5.19 -8.89
N SER A 246 -19.11 -4.89 -7.64
CA SER A 246 -18.41 -3.83 -6.90
C SER A 246 -17.03 -4.31 -6.46
N VAL A 247 -16.09 -3.39 -6.26
CA VAL A 247 -14.75 -3.70 -5.71
C VAL A 247 -14.90 -4.39 -4.35
N GLY A 248 -15.78 -3.89 -3.48
CA GLY A 248 -16.04 -4.51 -2.18
C GLY A 248 -16.58 -5.94 -2.30
N TRP A 249 -17.48 -6.20 -3.26
CA TRP A 249 -17.96 -7.56 -3.51
C TRP A 249 -16.84 -8.49 -3.97
N ALA A 250 -16.00 -8.03 -4.92
CA ALA A 250 -14.89 -8.82 -5.45
C ALA A 250 -13.88 -9.20 -4.35
N MET A 251 -13.56 -8.25 -3.47
CA MET A 251 -12.69 -8.48 -2.31
C MET A 251 -13.29 -9.48 -1.32
N LEU A 252 -14.57 -9.36 -0.97
CA LEU A 252 -15.23 -10.31 -0.07
C LEU A 252 -15.28 -11.70 -0.69
N HIS A 253 -15.60 -11.80 -1.97
CA HIS A 253 -15.66 -13.06 -2.70
C HIS A 253 -14.32 -13.80 -2.70
N ILE A 254 -13.20 -13.10 -2.95
CA ILE A 254 -11.89 -13.77 -2.98
C ILE A 254 -11.40 -14.19 -1.57
N LEU A 255 -11.78 -13.45 -0.53
CA LEU A 255 -11.52 -13.84 0.85
C LEU A 255 -12.30 -15.12 1.21
N GLU A 256 -13.60 -15.15 0.89
CA GLU A 256 -14.47 -16.33 1.06
C GLU A 256 -13.93 -17.53 0.26
N HIS A 257 -13.60 -17.33 -1.01
CA HIS A 257 -13.09 -18.36 -1.91
C HIS A 257 -11.78 -18.99 -1.41
N THR A 258 -10.86 -18.15 -0.89
CA THR A 258 -9.61 -18.62 -0.29
C THR A 258 -9.88 -19.46 0.96
N ALA A 259 -10.77 -19.01 1.85
CA ALA A 259 -11.13 -19.76 3.05
C ALA A 259 -11.82 -21.09 2.71
N LEU A 260 -12.69 -21.12 1.71
CA LEU A 260 -13.36 -22.33 1.23
C LEU A 260 -12.34 -23.37 0.75
N HIS A 261 -11.39 -22.98 -0.10
CA HIS A 261 -10.37 -23.90 -0.58
C HIS A 261 -9.38 -24.32 0.50
N LEU A 262 -9.03 -23.44 1.44
CA LEU A 262 -8.27 -23.84 2.62
C LEU A 262 -8.98 -24.96 3.39
N GLY A 263 -10.31 -24.88 3.54
CA GLY A 263 -11.11 -25.95 4.14
C GLY A 263 -10.97 -27.28 3.38
N HIS A 264 -11.04 -27.26 2.04
CA HIS A 264 -10.79 -28.45 1.22
C HIS A 264 -9.38 -29.00 1.46
N MET A 265 -8.37 -28.14 1.47
CA MET A 265 -6.97 -28.53 1.68
C MET A 265 -6.74 -29.18 3.04
N GLN A 266 -7.36 -28.65 4.10
CA GLN A 266 -7.26 -29.22 5.45
C GLN A 266 -7.85 -30.64 5.50
N ILE A 267 -8.99 -30.87 4.85
CA ILE A 267 -9.61 -32.19 4.76
C ILE A 267 -8.76 -33.15 3.92
N THR A 268 -8.27 -32.71 2.75
CA THR A 268 -7.38 -33.51 1.90
C THR A 268 -6.12 -33.93 2.66
N ARG A 269 -5.50 -33.01 3.41
CA ARG A 269 -4.34 -33.35 4.25
C ARG A 269 -4.67 -34.39 5.31
N GLN A 270 -5.78 -34.23 6.04
CA GLN A 270 -6.21 -35.18 7.06
C GLN A 270 -6.44 -36.58 6.48
N LEU A 271 -7.06 -36.67 5.30
CA LEU A 271 -7.29 -37.94 4.62
C LEU A 271 -5.99 -38.58 4.12
N TRP A 272 -5.03 -37.77 3.64
CA TRP A 272 -3.70 -38.26 3.30
C TRP A 272 -2.95 -38.83 4.50
N GLU A 273 -2.99 -38.14 5.64
CA GLU A 273 -2.30 -38.57 6.87
C GLU A 273 -2.96 -39.84 7.45
N ALA A 274 -4.29 -39.94 7.42
CA ALA A 274 -5.02 -41.08 7.99
C ALA A 274 -4.87 -42.40 7.20
N ARG A 275 -4.48 -42.36 5.93
CA ARG A 275 -4.39 -43.57 5.10
C ARG A 275 -3.31 -44.55 5.55
N ASP A 276 -2.26 -44.02 6.19
CA ASP A 276 -1.10 -44.80 6.67
C ASP A 276 -1.34 -45.37 8.09
N ASP A 277 -2.39 -44.92 8.80
CA ASP A 277 -2.80 -45.43 10.13
C ASP A 277 -3.77 -46.63 10.07
N THR A 278 -4.20 -47.02 8.86
CA THR A 278 -5.16 -48.13 8.63
C THR A 278 -4.53 -49.47 8.23
N THR A 279 -3.21 -49.65 8.40
CA THR A 279 -2.50 -50.93 8.24
C THR A 279 -2.03 -51.49 9.58
#